data_AF-A0A3S5CUP6-F1
#
_entry.id   AF-A0A3S5CUP6-F1
#
_cell.length_a   1.000
_cell.length_b   1.000
_cell.length_c   1.000
_cell.angle_alpha   90.00
_cell.angle_beta   90.00
_cell.angle_gamma   90.00
#
_symmetry.space_group_name_H-M   'P 1'
#
loop_
_entity.id
_entity.type
_entity.pdbx_description
1 polymer ?
#
loop_
_entity_poly.entity_id
_entity_poly.type
_entity_poly.pdbx_seq_one_letter_code
_entity_poly.pdbx_strand_id
1 'polypeptide(L)'
;MGRITSSGIFLEKLETDPSKYFPEPSSSHLSEEVLKINLDLPMSQILAELSKYPVRTRLSLSGTLVVARDIAHAKIKERLDSGQPLPDYMLKHPVYYAGPAKTPPGYASGSFGPTTAGRMDSYVPQFQQAGGSKVMLAKGNRSKIVSIRS
;
A
#
# COMPACT_ATOMS: atom_id res chain seq x y z
N MET A 1 17.71 -15.08 18.23
CA MET A 1 17.85 -15.20 19.69
C MET A 1 19.31 -15.00 20.07
N GLY A 2 19.60 -14.25 21.12
CA GLY A 2 20.98 -14.04 21.60
C GLY A 2 21.10 -14.46 23.07
N ARG A 3 22.28 -14.93 23.47
CA ARG A 3 22.57 -15.31 24.86
C ARG A 3 23.94 -14.77 25.28
N ILE A 4 24.01 -14.26 26.50
CA ILE A 4 25.28 -13.88 27.15
C ILE A 4 25.58 -14.92 28.22
N THR A 5 26.83 -15.40 28.26
CA THR A 5 27.34 -16.32 29.28
C THR A 5 28.70 -15.83 29.77
N SER A 6 29.24 -16.47 30.80
CA SER A 6 30.63 -16.26 31.24
C SER A 6 31.66 -16.54 30.15
N SER A 7 31.30 -17.32 29.12
CA SER A 7 32.14 -17.64 27.97
C SER A 7 31.97 -16.69 26.77
N GLY A 8 31.09 -15.70 26.84
CA GLY A 8 30.95 -14.66 25.82
C GLY A 8 29.53 -14.38 25.35
N ILE A 9 29.42 -13.80 24.16
CA ILE A 9 28.15 -13.42 23.53
C ILE A 9 27.88 -14.37 22.37
N PHE A 10 26.71 -15.00 22.38
CA PHE A 10 26.25 -15.94 21.39
C PHE A 10 25.06 -15.36 20.64
N LEU A 11 25.07 -15.49 19.32
CA LEU A 11 23.99 -15.06 18.44
C LEU A 11 23.47 -16.26 17.65
N GLU A 12 22.16 -16.36 17.50
CA GLU A 12 21.53 -17.31 16.59
C GLU A 12 22.07 -17.14 15.17
N LYS A 13 22.52 -18.25 14.58
CA LYS A 13 22.92 -18.30 13.18
C LYS A 13 21.69 -18.49 12.31
N LEU A 14 21.33 -17.45 11.57
CA LEU A 14 20.29 -17.53 10.54
C LEU A 14 20.83 -18.18 9.27
N GLU A 15 19.91 -18.58 8.39
CA GLU A 15 20.25 -19.01 7.04
C GLU A 15 20.92 -17.87 6.26
N THR A 16 22.04 -18.19 5.61
CA THR A 16 22.83 -17.23 4.80
C THR A 16 22.64 -17.45 3.31
N ASP A 17 22.16 -18.63 2.90
CA ASP A 17 21.78 -18.96 1.54
C ASP A 17 20.29 -19.34 1.47
N PRO A 18 19.39 -18.34 1.38
CA PRO A 18 17.96 -18.60 1.22
C PRO A 18 17.61 -19.12 -0.19
N SER A 19 18.54 -19.09 -1.15
CA SER A 19 18.25 -19.44 -2.54
C SER A 19 17.91 -20.92 -2.74
N LYS A 20 18.42 -21.80 -1.86
CA LYS A 20 18.08 -23.23 -1.83
C LYS A 20 16.60 -23.54 -1.59
N TYR A 21 15.82 -22.55 -1.13
CA TYR A 21 14.37 -22.69 -0.95
C TYR A 21 13.57 -22.23 -2.18
N PHE A 22 14.21 -21.67 -3.22
CA PHE A 22 13.51 -21.33 -4.44
C PHE A 22 13.10 -22.60 -5.17
N PRO A 23 11.83 -22.72 -5.60
CA PRO A 23 11.43 -23.78 -6.50
C PRO A 23 12.11 -23.57 -7.86
N GLU A 24 12.34 -24.66 -8.59
CA GLU A 24 12.71 -24.58 -10.00
C GLU A 24 11.67 -23.72 -10.74
N PRO A 25 12.10 -22.72 -11.54
CA PRO A 25 11.18 -21.79 -12.17
C PRO A 25 10.28 -22.54 -13.16
N SER A 26 9.04 -22.82 -12.76
CA SER A 26 8.02 -23.37 -13.64
C SER A 26 7.02 -22.28 -14.02
N SER A 27 6.78 -22.15 -15.33
CA SER A 27 5.77 -21.24 -15.88
C SER A 27 4.33 -21.67 -15.56
N SER A 28 4.13 -22.89 -15.03
CA SER A 28 2.81 -23.51 -14.81
C SER A 28 1.97 -22.89 -13.70
N HIS A 29 2.54 -22.01 -12.86
CA HIS A 29 1.84 -21.41 -11.70
C HIS A 29 1.64 -19.89 -11.79
N LEU A 30 2.10 -19.25 -12.87
CA LEU A 30 1.88 -17.84 -13.09
C LEU A 30 0.62 -17.69 -13.94
N SER A 31 -0.48 -17.20 -13.35
CA SER A 31 -1.65 -16.83 -14.15
C SER A 31 -1.21 -15.88 -15.28
N GLU A 32 -1.61 -16.14 -16.51
CA GLU A 32 -0.98 -15.54 -17.70
C GLU A 32 -1.47 -14.12 -18.00
N GLU A 33 -2.54 -13.65 -17.36
CA GLU A 33 -3.03 -12.27 -17.54
C GLU A 33 -2.88 -11.44 -16.27
N VAL A 34 -2.11 -10.35 -16.37
CA VAL A 34 -2.12 -9.24 -15.42
C VAL A 34 -2.66 -8.04 -16.18
N LEU A 35 -3.73 -7.42 -15.68
CA LEU A 35 -4.27 -6.22 -16.29
C LEU A 35 -3.44 -5.02 -15.87
N LYS A 36 -2.96 -4.26 -16.85
CA LYS A 36 -2.15 -3.06 -16.63
C LYS A 36 -3.05 -1.86 -16.41
N ILE A 37 -2.85 -1.14 -15.31
CA ILE A 37 -3.58 0.09 -14.98
C ILE A 37 -2.59 1.25 -14.94
N ASN A 38 -2.85 2.28 -15.75
CA ASN A 38 -2.11 3.54 -15.71
C ASN A 38 -2.74 4.49 -14.68
N LEU A 39 -1.95 4.92 -13.71
CA LEU A 39 -2.33 5.80 -12.62
C LEU A 39 -2.05 7.29 -12.88
N ASP A 40 -1.40 7.62 -14.00
CA ASP A 40 -1.15 9.01 -14.42
C ASP A 40 -2.29 9.56 -15.28
N LEU A 41 -3.49 8.97 -15.16
CA LEU A 41 -4.74 9.44 -15.77
C LEU A 41 -5.57 10.22 -14.74
N PRO A 42 -6.54 11.05 -15.19
CA PRO A 42 -7.50 11.65 -14.29
C PRO A 42 -8.21 10.59 -13.42
N MET A 43 -8.44 10.88 -12.14
CA MET A 43 -9.05 9.94 -11.19
C MET A 43 -10.37 9.34 -11.70
N SER A 44 -11.19 10.11 -12.42
CA SER A 44 -12.43 9.62 -13.04
C SER A 44 -12.18 8.50 -14.06
N GLN A 45 -11.11 8.58 -14.86
CA GLN A 45 -10.75 7.54 -15.82
C GLN A 45 -10.18 6.31 -15.12
N ILE A 46 -9.36 6.49 -14.07
CA ILE A 46 -8.87 5.37 -13.25
C ILE A 46 -10.04 4.61 -12.64
N LEU A 47 -11.03 5.32 -12.07
CA LEU A 47 -12.22 4.70 -11.49
C LEU A 47 -13.08 3.98 -12.54
N ALA A 48 -13.28 4.60 -13.71
CA ALA A 48 -14.01 3.99 -14.81
C ALA A 48 -13.34 2.68 -15.28
N GLU A 49 -12.00 2.67 -15.37
CA GLU A 49 -11.24 1.47 -15.73
C GLU A 49 -11.37 0.39 -14.66
N LEU A 50 -11.12 0.72 -13.39
CA LEU A 50 -11.20 -0.24 -12.29
C LEU A 50 -12.60 -0.83 -12.12
N SER A 51 -13.64 -0.07 -12.44
CA SER A 51 -15.04 -0.52 -12.32
C SER A 51 -15.44 -1.61 -13.30
N LYS A 52 -14.64 -1.85 -14.36
CA LYS A 52 -14.88 -2.92 -15.34
C LYS A 52 -14.60 -4.31 -14.80
N TYR A 53 -13.89 -4.42 -13.68
CA TYR A 53 -13.33 -5.68 -13.20
C TYR A 53 -13.90 -6.10 -11.85
N PRO A 54 -14.20 -7.40 -11.64
CA PRO A 54 -14.64 -7.89 -10.35
C PRO A 54 -13.52 -7.87 -9.31
N VAL A 55 -13.89 -7.97 -8.04
CA VAL A 55 -12.93 -8.22 -6.95
C VAL A 55 -12.14 -9.52 -7.21
N ARG A 56 -10.94 -9.61 -6.63
CA ARG A 56 -9.94 -10.70 -6.86
C ARG A 56 -9.22 -10.64 -8.21
N THR A 57 -9.56 -9.70 -9.10
CA THR A 57 -8.78 -9.41 -10.31
C THR A 57 -7.36 -8.94 -9.94
N ARG A 58 -6.34 -9.53 -10.57
CA ARG A 58 -4.94 -9.16 -10.36
C ARG A 58 -4.54 -8.02 -11.32
N LEU A 59 -3.97 -6.96 -10.77
CA LEU A 59 -3.59 -5.75 -11.49
C LEU A 59 -2.08 -5.51 -11.42
N SER A 60 -1.52 -4.90 -12.45
CA SER A 60 -0.18 -4.30 -12.48
C SER A 60 -0.35 -2.79 -12.63
N LEU A 61 0.11 -2.04 -11.64
CA LEU A 61 -0.09 -0.60 -11.56
C LEU A 61 1.17 0.13 -12.02
N SER A 62 1.02 1.15 -12.85
CA SER A 62 2.11 2.03 -13.26
C SER A 62 1.68 3.49 -13.13
N GLY A 63 2.54 4.33 -12.56
CA GLY A 63 2.30 5.77 -12.41
C GLY A 63 2.43 6.27 -10.98
N THR A 64 1.86 7.45 -10.72
CA THR A 64 2.07 8.19 -9.48
C THR A 64 1.19 7.71 -8.32
N LEU A 65 1.79 7.57 -7.14
CA LEU A 65 1.12 7.27 -5.88
C LEU A 65 1.44 8.32 -4.83
N VAL A 66 0.43 8.73 -4.06
CA VAL A 66 0.64 9.50 -2.84
C VAL A 66 0.82 8.55 -1.69
N VAL A 67 1.88 8.73 -0.90
CA VAL A 67 2.13 7.90 0.28
C VAL A 67 1.64 8.60 1.54
N ALA A 68 0.68 8.00 2.22
CA ALA A 68 0.17 8.50 3.49
C ALA A 68 -0.27 7.34 4.39
N ARG A 69 0.01 7.42 5.68
CA ARG A 69 -0.46 6.46 6.70
C ARG A 69 -0.90 7.20 7.97
N ASP A 70 -0.96 6.48 9.09
CA ASP A 70 -1.55 6.87 10.39
C ASP A 70 -1.46 8.38 10.72
N ILE A 71 -0.26 8.94 10.92
CA ILE A 71 -0.07 10.36 11.32
C ILE A 71 -0.52 11.33 10.23
N ALA A 72 -0.26 11.01 8.96
CA ALA A 72 -0.67 11.86 7.84
C ALA A 72 -2.20 11.90 7.73
N HIS A 73 -2.88 10.76 7.89
CA HIS A 73 -4.34 10.68 7.90
C HIS A 73 -4.93 11.48 9.06
N ALA A 74 -4.35 11.39 10.26
CA ALA A 74 -4.79 12.18 11.41
C ALA A 74 -4.70 13.69 11.16
N LYS A 75 -3.58 14.17 10.60
CA LYS A 75 -3.41 15.60 10.26
C LYS A 75 -4.35 16.06 9.13
N ILE A 76 -4.58 15.22 8.12
CA ILE A 76 -5.52 15.52 7.04
C ILE A 76 -6.96 15.58 7.58
N LYS A 77 -7.30 14.70 8.52
CA LYS A 77 -8.58 14.72 9.22
C LYS A 77 -8.76 16.00 10.04
N GLU A 78 -7.78 16.35 10.87
CA GLU A 78 -7.80 17.59 11.67
C GLU A 78 -8.01 18.83 10.78
N ARG A 79 -7.27 18.88 9.66
CA ARG A 79 -7.45 19.91 8.64
C ARG A 79 -8.90 19.97 8.13
N LEU A 80 -9.48 18.83 7.77
CA LEU A 80 -10.85 18.76 7.28
C LEU A 80 -11.90 19.12 8.36
N ASP A 81 -11.68 18.69 9.59
CA ASP A 81 -12.52 19.04 10.75
C ASP A 81 -12.47 20.55 11.05
N SER A 82 -11.35 21.23 10.73
CA SER A 82 -11.22 22.68 10.82
C SER A 82 -11.85 23.47 9.65
N GLY A 83 -12.60 22.79 8.77
CA GLY A 83 -13.27 23.40 7.62
C GLY A 83 -12.37 23.67 6.41
N GLN A 84 -11.10 23.24 6.46
CA GLN A 84 -10.19 23.38 5.33
C GLN A 84 -10.40 22.25 4.31
N PRO A 85 -10.16 22.49 3.01
CA PRO A 85 -10.32 21.46 1.99
C PRO A 85 -9.25 20.36 2.14
N LEU A 86 -9.55 19.17 1.61
CA LEU A 86 -8.53 18.14 1.44
C LEU A 86 -7.37 18.65 0.57
N PRO A 87 -6.14 18.20 0.83
CA PRO A 87 -5.03 18.48 -0.07
C PRO A 87 -5.28 17.90 -1.47
N ASP A 88 -4.96 18.66 -2.53
CA ASP A 88 -5.13 18.27 -3.93
C ASP A 88 -4.58 16.88 -4.27
N TYR A 89 -3.46 16.51 -3.67
CA TYR A 89 -2.82 15.21 -3.91
C TYR A 89 -3.70 14.03 -3.46
N MET A 90 -4.57 14.21 -2.46
CA MET A 90 -5.53 13.20 -2.00
C MET A 90 -6.73 13.04 -2.97
N LEU A 91 -6.97 14.05 -3.81
CA LEU A 91 -8.03 14.06 -4.82
C LEU A 91 -7.53 13.46 -6.14
N LYS A 92 -6.29 13.77 -6.52
CA LYS A 92 -5.73 13.48 -7.85
C LYS A 92 -5.08 12.11 -7.97
N HIS A 93 -4.54 11.55 -6.89
CA HIS A 93 -3.75 10.32 -6.94
C HIS A 93 -4.28 9.24 -5.99
N PRO A 94 -4.07 7.95 -6.33
CA PRO A 94 -4.30 6.87 -5.37
C PRO A 94 -3.40 7.00 -4.14
N VAL A 95 -3.93 6.58 -2.99
CA VAL A 95 -3.23 6.68 -1.71
C VAL A 95 -2.63 5.34 -1.33
N TYR A 96 -1.30 5.25 -1.29
CA TYR A 96 -0.55 4.10 -0.85
C TYR A 96 -0.22 4.19 0.64
N TYR A 97 -0.72 3.23 1.42
CA TYR A 97 -0.45 3.19 2.85
C TYR A 97 0.86 2.49 3.12
N ALA A 98 1.92 3.26 3.25
CA ALA A 98 3.25 2.74 3.49
C ALA A 98 4.14 3.72 4.28
N GLY A 99 5.29 3.23 4.72
CA GLY A 99 6.36 4.03 5.31
C GLY A 99 7.69 3.47 4.81
N PRO A 100 8.47 4.22 4.02
CA PRO A 100 9.70 3.71 3.43
C PRO A 100 10.78 3.50 4.50
N ALA A 101 11.59 2.47 4.33
CA ALA A 101 12.86 2.36 5.05
C ALA A 101 13.87 3.40 4.51
N LYS A 102 15.00 3.56 5.21
CA LYS A 102 16.10 4.41 4.74
C LYS A 102 16.56 3.96 3.34
N THR A 103 16.73 4.91 2.42
CA THR A 103 17.24 4.64 1.08
C THR A 103 18.75 4.38 1.15
N PRO A 104 19.24 3.21 0.68
CA PRO A 104 20.66 2.96 0.55
C PRO A 104 21.32 3.90 -0.47
N PRO A 105 22.59 4.30 -0.29
CA PRO A 105 23.32 5.11 -1.27
C PRO A 105 23.31 4.46 -2.67
N GLY A 106 22.99 5.25 -3.70
CA GLY A 106 22.95 4.78 -5.09
C GLY A 106 21.67 4.04 -5.50
N TYR A 107 20.72 3.82 -4.59
CA TYR A 107 19.43 3.18 -4.89
C TYR A 107 18.29 4.20 -5.00
N ALA A 108 17.28 3.88 -5.80
CA ALA A 108 16.10 4.73 -5.98
C ALA A 108 15.17 4.75 -4.77
N SER A 109 15.11 3.66 -4.00
CA SER A 109 14.25 3.53 -2.81
C SER A 109 14.83 2.50 -1.84
N GLY A 110 14.59 2.71 -0.54
CA GLY A 110 14.69 1.64 0.45
C GLY A 110 13.52 0.64 0.33
N SER A 111 13.50 -0.37 1.19
CA SER A 111 12.36 -1.29 1.30
C SER A 111 11.07 -0.51 1.57
N PHE A 112 10.03 -0.75 0.77
CA PHE A 112 8.83 0.09 0.76
C PHE A 112 7.53 -0.70 0.62
N GLY A 113 7.37 -1.74 1.43
CA GLY A 113 6.16 -2.58 1.45
C GLY A 113 4.93 -1.88 2.05
N PRO A 114 3.73 -2.44 1.83
CA PRO A 114 2.47 -1.88 2.31
C PRO A 114 2.31 -2.03 3.82
N THR A 115 1.47 -1.19 4.41
CA THR A 115 1.01 -1.31 5.80
C THR A 115 -0.44 -1.81 5.89
N THR A 116 -0.87 -2.20 7.09
CA THR A 116 -2.21 -2.73 7.34
C THR A 116 -3.29 -1.69 7.02
N ALA A 117 -4.18 -2.02 6.08
CA ALA A 117 -5.24 -1.15 5.58
C ALA A 117 -6.25 -0.75 6.66
N GLY A 118 -6.64 -1.71 7.50
CA GLY A 118 -7.69 -1.54 8.51
C GLY A 118 -7.49 -0.38 9.49
N ARG A 119 -6.23 0.03 9.74
CA ARG A 119 -5.93 1.16 10.64
C ARG A 119 -6.39 2.51 10.09
N MET A 120 -6.66 2.59 8.78
CA MET A 120 -7.12 3.80 8.11
C MET A 120 -8.64 3.76 7.79
N ASP A 121 -9.37 2.72 8.20
CA ASP A 121 -10.79 2.55 7.84
C ASP A 121 -11.69 3.69 8.32
N SER A 122 -11.45 4.24 9.50
CA SER A 122 -12.25 5.32 10.09
C SER A 122 -12.18 6.64 9.32
N TYR A 123 -11.12 6.87 8.53
CA TYR A 123 -10.95 8.10 7.75
C TYR A 123 -11.66 8.05 6.40
N VAL A 124 -11.89 6.86 5.84
CA VAL A 124 -12.33 6.69 4.46
C VAL A 124 -13.66 7.38 4.15
N PRO A 125 -14.74 7.23 4.94
CA PRO A 125 -16.02 7.84 4.61
C PRO A 125 -15.92 9.37 4.51
N GLN A 126 -15.25 10.00 5.48
CA GLN A 126 -15.07 11.45 5.52
C GLN A 126 -14.22 11.95 4.36
N PHE A 127 -13.11 11.26 4.05
CA PHE A 127 -12.24 11.64 2.94
C PHE A 127 -12.93 11.48 1.58
N GLN A 128 -13.68 10.40 1.38
CA GLN A 128 -14.43 10.18 0.15
C GLN A 128 -15.60 11.15 -0.02
N GLN A 129 -16.27 11.53 1.06
CA GLN A 129 -17.29 12.58 1.06
C GLN A 129 -16.70 13.93 0.61
N ALA A 130 -15.47 14.23 1.03
CA ALA A 130 -14.72 15.40 0.58
C ALA A 130 -14.01 15.22 -0.79
N GLY A 131 -14.28 14.11 -1.50
CA GLY A 131 -13.78 13.88 -2.86
C GLY A 131 -12.44 13.15 -2.98
N GLY A 132 -11.74 12.86 -1.87
CA GLY A 132 -10.43 12.21 -1.88
C GLY A 132 -10.43 10.72 -1.54
N SER A 133 -9.24 10.11 -1.50
CA SER A 133 -9.03 8.72 -1.08
C SER A 133 -9.93 7.70 -1.82
N LYS A 134 -10.14 7.93 -3.11
CA LYS A 134 -11.02 7.12 -3.97
C LYS A 134 -10.39 5.78 -4.36
N VAL A 135 -9.07 5.74 -4.52
CA VAL A 135 -8.29 4.53 -4.76
C VAL A 135 -7.24 4.40 -3.65
N MET A 136 -7.18 3.23 -3.00
CA MET A 136 -6.34 2.99 -1.83
C MET A 136 -5.55 1.70 -2.01
N LEU A 137 -4.24 1.74 -1.78
CA LEU A 137 -3.33 0.60 -1.92
C LEU A 137 -2.70 0.27 -0.56
N ALA A 138 -2.85 -0.97 -0.09
CA ALA A 138 -2.41 -1.41 1.24
C ALA A 138 -2.43 -2.95 1.34
N LYS A 139 -2.23 -3.52 2.54
CA LYS A 139 -2.38 -4.97 2.80
C LYS A 139 -3.36 -5.27 3.92
N GLY A 140 -3.94 -6.48 3.87
CA GLY A 140 -4.84 -7.01 4.90
C GLY A 140 -6.30 -6.60 4.69
N ASN A 141 -7.21 -7.38 5.29
CA ASN A 141 -8.65 -7.18 5.19
C ASN A 141 -9.09 -5.88 5.85
N ARG A 142 -10.25 -5.38 5.42
CA ARG A 142 -10.85 -4.12 5.89
C ARG A 142 -12.22 -4.39 6.50
N SER A 143 -12.68 -3.47 7.33
CA SER A 143 -14.00 -3.51 7.95
C SER A 143 -15.12 -3.15 6.96
N LYS A 144 -16.36 -3.49 7.33
CA LYS A 144 -17.57 -3.21 6.53
C LYS A 144 -17.83 -1.72 6.30
N ILE A 145 -17.21 -0.81 7.07
CA ILE A 145 -17.35 0.63 6.83
C ILE A 145 -16.77 1.04 5.46
N VAL A 146 -15.82 0.26 4.93
CA VAL A 146 -15.15 0.52 3.64
C VAL A 146 -15.67 -0.40 2.53
N SER A 147 -16.53 -1.37 2.83
CA SER A 147 -17.03 -2.28 1.80
C SER A 147 -17.92 -1.54 0.80
N ILE A 148 -17.86 -1.97 -0.46
CA ILE A 148 -18.78 -1.54 -1.51
C ILE A 148 -20.20 -1.91 -1.06
N ARG A 149 -21.08 -0.92 -0.96
CA ARG A 149 -22.53 -1.19 -0.92
C ARG A 149 -22.93 -1.51 -2.35
N SER A 150 -23.20 -2.78 -2.60
CA SER A 150 -23.93 -3.26 -3.78
C SER A 150 -25.33 -2.66 -3.82
#